data_AF-A0AA48HJQ2-F1
#
_entry.id   AF-A0AA48HJQ2-F1
#
_cell.length_a   1.000
_cell.length_b   1.000
_cell.length_c   1.000
_cell.angle_alpha   90.00
_cell.angle_beta   90.00
_cell.angle_gamma   90.00
#
_symmetry.space_group_name_H-M   'P 1'
#
loop_
_entity.id
_entity.type
_entity.pdbx_description
1 polymer ?
#
loop_
_entity_poly.entity_id
_entity_poly.type
_entity_poly.pdbx_seq_one_letter_code
_entity_poly.pdbx_strand_id
1 'polypeptide(L)'
;MKNSILIKCTLLILCISFNSCLVQDGEDGLDGIDGKNGIDGIDGIDGINGQDGQDGAPGATGPQGDPGNDGQDGAGLDQMAQYGSITMNLNGTRPDDMAFTDNTEFRFLGLDGEDFVDYNIVVPTVMGVDTQYFFNFRRFLTAPDGTYNPTYFDWEVTITNPGEATETVDLVETTLNNYGVIGEDNKYFLLDEGYDSDGVGISNMQLINITYESENGNHLSFSYSFTVDAANNGSGNELNVSGEVDVYLFELIEP
;
A
#
# COMPACT_ATOMS: atom_id res chain seq x y z
N MET A 1 35.61 14.26 -74.93
CA MET A 1 36.69 15.12 -75.46
C MET A 1 37.02 16.10 -74.34
N LYS A 2 38.13 15.91 -73.62
CA LYS A 2 39.49 16.45 -73.89
C LYS A 2 39.57 17.98 -73.80
N ASN A 3 40.27 18.43 -72.74
CA ASN A 3 41.39 19.39 -72.66
C ASN A 3 41.24 20.74 -73.39
N SER A 4 41.36 21.91 -72.73
CA SER A 4 42.52 22.49 -71.98
C SER A 4 43.61 23.09 -72.90
N ILE A 5 44.48 23.97 -72.35
CA ILE A 5 45.55 24.80 -72.98
C ILE A 5 45.01 26.19 -73.43
N LEU A 6 45.31 27.36 -72.86
CA LEU A 6 46.35 27.89 -71.93
C LEU A 6 47.79 28.02 -72.51
N ILE A 7 48.21 29.25 -72.82
CA ILE A 7 49.60 29.80 -72.82
C ILE A 7 49.43 31.34 -72.86
N LYS A 8 49.75 32.10 -71.79
CA LYS A 8 51.04 32.48 -71.15
C LYS A 8 51.79 33.64 -71.84
N CYS A 9 51.87 34.75 -71.10
CA CYS A 9 53.07 35.55 -70.73
C CYS A 9 53.94 36.16 -71.85
N THR A 10 54.63 37.30 -71.67
CA THR A 10 55.66 37.55 -70.63
C THR A 10 56.19 39.00 -70.68
N LEU A 11 56.42 39.67 -69.53
CA LEU A 11 57.35 40.84 -69.30
C LEU A 11 57.13 42.14 -70.15
N LEU A 12 57.62 43.35 -69.84
CA LEU A 12 58.10 44.06 -68.62
C LEU A 12 58.31 45.55 -68.96
N ILE A 13 58.23 46.46 -67.97
CA ILE A 13 59.13 47.63 -67.68
C ILE A 13 58.42 48.64 -66.74
N LEU A 14 59.18 49.65 -66.27
CA LEU A 14 58.93 50.64 -65.22
C LEU A 14 59.11 52.09 -65.78
N CYS A 15 58.78 53.10 -64.96
CA CYS A 15 59.14 54.55 -65.04
C CYS A 15 58.22 55.48 -65.86
N ILE A 16 58.00 56.78 -65.55
CA ILE A 16 57.89 57.63 -64.33
C ILE A 16 57.70 59.11 -64.82
N SER A 17 56.65 59.79 -64.34
CA SER A 17 56.46 61.26 -64.09
C SER A 17 56.46 62.42 -65.13
N PHE A 18 55.41 63.27 -64.97
CA PHE A 18 55.34 64.77 -64.89
C PHE A 18 55.27 65.76 -66.10
N ASN A 19 54.27 66.69 -66.00
CA ASN A 19 54.16 68.08 -66.54
C ASN A 19 54.06 68.32 -68.09
N SER A 20 53.47 69.42 -68.63
CA SER A 20 52.45 70.43 -68.23
C SER A 20 52.11 71.39 -69.43
N CYS A 21 51.15 72.34 -69.28
CA CYS A 21 50.98 73.58 -70.11
C CYS A 21 50.43 73.44 -71.57
N LEU A 22 49.70 74.36 -72.24
CA LEU A 22 49.19 75.77 -72.09
C LEU A 22 47.74 75.87 -72.71
N VAL A 23 46.74 76.59 -72.16
CA VAL A 23 46.32 78.01 -72.37
C VAL A 23 45.92 78.41 -73.82
N GLN A 24 44.65 78.75 -74.10
CA GLN A 24 44.14 80.16 -74.22
C GLN A 24 42.66 80.31 -74.72
N ASP A 25 41.94 81.28 -74.12
CA ASP A 25 40.74 82.10 -74.47
C ASP A 25 40.18 82.08 -75.92
N GLY A 26 38.92 82.44 -76.25
CA GLY A 26 37.78 82.98 -75.50
C GLY A 26 37.00 84.04 -76.32
N GLU A 27 35.66 84.00 -76.36
CA GLU A 27 34.79 85.10 -76.84
C GLU A 27 33.49 85.17 -76.00
N ASP A 28 32.99 86.38 -75.74
CA ASP A 28 31.90 86.65 -74.79
C ASP A 28 30.53 86.87 -75.44
N GLY A 29 29.49 86.34 -74.79
CA GLY A 29 28.24 87.05 -74.46
C GLY A 29 27.26 87.50 -75.55
N LEU A 30 26.03 86.95 -75.49
CA LEU A 30 24.80 87.70 -75.80
C LEU A 30 23.96 87.83 -74.52
N ASP A 31 23.31 88.98 -74.34
CA ASP A 31 22.55 89.30 -73.12
C ASP A 31 21.30 88.43 -72.92
N GLY A 32 20.93 88.25 -71.64
CA GLY A 32 19.97 87.26 -71.18
C GLY A 32 18.49 87.63 -71.34
N ILE A 33 17.64 86.61 -71.23
CA ILE A 33 16.17 86.71 -71.16
C ILE A 33 15.70 86.82 -69.70
N ASP A 34 14.66 87.60 -69.45
CA ASP A 34 14.09 87.79 -68.11
C ASP A 34 13.58 86.48 -67.48
N GLY A 35 13.84 86.33 -66.18
CA GLY A 35 13.48 85.15 -65.41
C GLY A 35 11.96 84.98 -65.21
N LYS A 36 11.48 83.73 -65.24
CA LYS A 36 10.11 83.41 -64.83
C LYS A 36 9.98 83.48 -63.30
N ASN A 37 8.83 83.96 -62.83
CA ASN A 37 8.47 83.94 -61.42
C ASN A 37 8.54 82.52 -60.83
N GLY A 38 8.95 82.43 -59.56
CA GLY A 38 9.02 81.16 -58.83
C GLY A 38 7.65 80.50 -58.64
N ILE A 39 7.67 79.18 -58.47
CA ILE A 39 6.51 78.39 -58.04
C ILE A 39 6.33 78.49 -56.52
N ASP A 40 5.08 78.50 -56.07
CA ASP A 40 4.77 78.50 -54.63
C ASP A 40 5.24 77.19 -53.96
N GLY A 41 5.56 77.29 -52.67
CA GLY A 41 6.04 76.16 -51.87
C GLY A 41 4.94 75.13 -51.62
N ILE A 42 5.33 73.85 -51.54
CA ILE A 42 4.44 72.76 -51.13
C ILE A 42 4.19 72.79 -49.62
N ASP A 43 2.95 72.46 -49.21
CA ASP A 43 2.57 72.36 -47.80
C ASP A 43 3.36 71.26 -47.07
N GLY A 44 3.54 71.44 -45.76
CA GLY A 44 4.23 70.49 -44.89
C GLY A 44 3.44 69.19 -44.69
N ILE A 45 4.16 68.07 -44.61
CA ILE A 45 3.59 66.76 -44.28
C ILE A 45 3.24 66.64 -42.79
N ASP A 46 2.08 66.05 -42.50
CA ASP A 46 1.60 65.80 -41.14
C ASP A 46 2.53 64.88 -40.34
N GLY A 47 2.56 65.10 -39.02
CA GLY A 47 3.35 64.30 -38.09
C GLY A 47 2.81 62.88 -37.91
N ILE A 48 3.70 61.91 -37.73
CA ILE A 48 3.34 60.52 -37.43
C ILE A 48 2.77 60.37 -36.00
N ASN A 49 1.77 59.50 -35.85
CA ASN A 49 1.19 59.16 -34.55
C ASN A 49 2.24 58.50 -33.63
N GLY A 50 2.09 58.72 -32.32
CA GLY A 50 2.90 58.05 -31.30
C GLY A 50 2.64 56.54 -31.24
N GLN A 51 3.62 55.78 -30.74
CA GLN A 51 3.49 54.34 -30.52
C GLN A 51 2.66 54.04 -29.27
N ASP A 52 1.94 52.92 -29.29
CA ASP A 52 1.15 52.42 -28.17
C ASP A 52 2.03 52.03 -26.97
N GLY A 53 1.45 52.09 -25.77
CA GLY A 53 2.12 51.69 -24.52
C GLY A 53 2.32 50.18 -24.41
N GLN A 54 3.30 49.76 -23.61
CA GLN A 54 3.54 48.34 -23.32
C GLN A 54 2.55 47.79 -22.29
N ASP A 55 2.23 46.50 -22.42
CA ASP A 55 1.35 45.77 -21.49
C ASP A 55 1.92 45.70 -20.06
N GLY A 56 1.01 45.64 -19.08
CA GLY A 56 1.37 45.49 -17.67
C GLY A 56 1.94 44.11 -17.32
N ALA A 57 2.81 44.06 -16.30
CA ALA A 57 3.40 42.81 -15.84
C ALA A 57 2.36 41.84 -15.23
N PRO A 58 2.54 40.51 -15.35
CA PRO A 58 1.66 39.52 -14.71
C PRO A 58 1.59 39.67 -13.18
N GLY A 59 0.43 39.33 -12.61
CA GLY A 59 0.23 39.30 -11.16
C GLY A 59 1.03 38.20 -10.46
N ALA A 60 1.30 38.39 -9.16
CA ALA A 60 2.04 37.43 -8.35
C ALA A 60 1.21 36.17 -8.03
N THR A 61 1.89 35.03 -7.93
CA THR A 61 1.30 33.75 -7.48
C THR A 61 0.81 33.85 -6.04
N GLY A 62 -0.35 33.23 -5.75
CA GLY A 62 -0.92 33.16 -4.40
C GLY A 62 -0.10 32.28 -3.44
N PRO A 63 -0.34 32.41 -2.12
CA PRO A 63 0.33 31.59 -1.11
C PRO A 63 -0.08 30.11 -1.20
N GLN A 64 0.80 29.22 -0.72
CA GLN A 64 0.48 27.82 -0.51
C GLN A 64 -0.53 27.68 0.65
N GLY A 65 -1.46 26.72 0.53
CA GLY A 65 -2.42 26.41 1.59
C GLY A 65 -1.80 25.68 2.78
N ASP A 66 -2.48 25.73 3.92
CA ASP A 66 -2.04 25.08 5.16
C ASP A 66 -2.06 23.54 5.05
N PRO A 67 -1.24 22.82 5.85
CA PRO A 67 -1.32 21.37 5.97
C PRO A 67 -2.71 20.89 6.42
N GLY A 68 -3.07 19.66 6.01
CA GLY A 68 -4.25 18.99 6.56
C GLY A 68 -4.06 18.58 8.01
N ASN A 69 -5.17 18.37 8.74
CA ASN A 69 -5.15 17.81 10.08
C ASN A 69 -4.71 16.34 10.06
N ASP A 70 -4.09 15.89 11.15
CA ASP A 70 -3.83 14.47 11.38
C ASP A 70 -5.15 13.67 11.48
N GLY A 71 -5.08 12.37 11.15
CA GLY A 71 -6.20 11.45 11.31
C GLY A 71 -6.51 11.15 12.79
N GLN A 72 -7.70 10.61 13.06
CA GLN A 72 -8.00 10.07 14.40
C GLN A 72 -7.34 8.70 14.58
N ASP A 73 -6.81 8.44 15.78
CA ASP A 73 -6.32 7.12 16.17
C ASP A 73 -7.46 6.07 16.16
N GLY A 74 -7.13 4.84 15.78
CA GLY A 74 -8.09 3.77 15.54
C GLY A 74 -8.70 3.17 16.81
N ALA A 75 -9.80 3.78 17.29
CA ALA A 75 -10.53 3.37 18.50
C ALA A 75 -11.09 1.91 18.51
N GLY A 76 -10.94 1.14 17.43
CA GLY A 76 -11.30 -0.27 17.39
C GLY A 76 -10.34 -1.19 18.15
N LEU A 77 -9.03 -0.88 18.15
CA LEU A 77 -7.99 -1.78 18.67
C LEU A 77 -8.17 -2.11 20.16
N ASP A 78 -8.62 -1.15 20.97
CA ASP A 78 -8.83 -1.34 22.41
C ASP A 78 -9.98 -2.30 22.71
N GLN A 79 -11.04 -2.31 21.88
CA GLN A 79 -12.19 -3.23 22.05
C GLN A 79 -11.81 -4.67 21.70
N MET A 80 -10.86 -4.84 20.78
CA MET A 80 -10.41 -6.14 20.27
C MET A 80 -9.48 -6.88 21.24
N ALA A 81 -8.86 -6.16 22.17
CA ALA A 81 -8.09 -6.75 23.27
C ALA A 81 -8.97 -7.19 24.45
N GLN A 82 -10.19 -6.63 24.60
CA GLN A 82 -11.04 -6.84 25.78
C GLN A 82 -11.41 -8.31 26.02
N TYR A 83 -11.63 -9.09 24.96
CA TYR A 83 -12.11 -10.46 25.07
C TYR A 83 -10.99 -11.50 24.85
N GLY A 84 -9.73 -11.07 24.90
CA GLY A 84 -8.58 -11.94 24.72
C GLY A 84 -8.33 -12.40 23.28
N SER A 85 -7.35 -13.27 23.09
CA SER A 85 -6.80 -13.66 21.79
C SER A 85 -6.45 -15.16 21.72
N ILE A 86 -6.19 -15.61 20.49
CA ILE A 86 -5.52 -16.88 20.21
C ILE A 86 -4.18 -16.55 19.55
N THR A 87 -3.07 -17.00 20.11
CA THR A 87 -1.77 -16.98 19.43
C THR A 87 -1.58 -18.30 18.70
N MET A 88 -1.05 -18.25 17.47
CA MET A 88 -0.77 -19.40 16.62
C MET A 88 0.68 -19.35 16.16
N ASN A 89 1.40 -20.45 16.35
CA ASN A 89 2.74 -20.69 15.85
C ASN A 89 2.68 -21.88 14.87
N LEU A 90 3.12 -21.66 13.65
CA LEU A 90 3.26 -22.68 12.62
C LEU A 90 4.74 -22.99 12.38
N ASN A 91 5.08 -24.26 12.27
CA ASN A 91 6.39 -24.73 11.84
C ASN A 91 6.24 -25.89 10.86
N GLY A 92 6.86 -25.77 9.68
CA GLY A 92 6.75 -26.80 8.65
C GLY A 92 7.55 -26.50 7.40
N THR A 93 7.18 -27.17 6.30
CA THR A 93 7.78 -27.01 4.97
C THR A 93 6.72 -26.60 3.97
N ARG A 94 6.99 -25.59 3.14
CA ARG A 94 6.08 -25.11 2.10
C ARG A 94 5.97 -26.10 0.92
N PRO A 95 4.98 -25.95 0.02
CA PRO A 95 4.88 -26.75 -1.21
C PRO A 95 6.09 -26.66 -2.16
N ASP A 96 7.02 -25.71 -1.94
CA ASP A 96 8.26 -25.55 -2.71
C ASP A 96 9.54 -25.97 -1.94
N ASP A 97 9.39 -26.90 -0.99
CA ASP A 97 10.46 -27.51 -0.18
C ASP A 97 11.25 -26.52 0.71
N MET A 98 10.76 -25.29 0.87
CA MET A 98 11.34 -24.30 1.78
C MET A 98 10.73 -24.42 3.18
N ALA A 99 11.58 -24.56 4.21
CA ALA A 99 11.16 -24.48 5.60
C ALA A 99 10.59 -23.09 5.93
N PHE A 100 9.57 -23.03 6.79
CA PHE A 100 8.99 -21.78 7.27
C PHE A 100 8.63 -21.84 8.76
N THR A 101 8.51 -20.65 9.34
CA THR A 101 7.87 -20.41 10.64
C THR A 101 6.95 -19.21 10.50
N ASP A 102 5.75 -19.31 11.07
CA ASP A 102 4.81 -18.19 11.15
C ASP A 102 4.32 -18.05 12.60
N ASN A 103 4.11 -16.82 13.05
CA ASN A 103 3.52 -16.50 14.35
C ASN A 103 2.53 -15.36 14.16
N THR A 104 1.26 -15.64 14.50
CA THR A 104 0.14 -14.72 14.34
C THR A 104 -0.74 -14.73 15.59
N GLU A 105 -1.30 -13.57 15.92
CA GLU A 105 -2.30 -13.42 16.97
C GLU A 105 -3.66 -13.04 16.35
N PHE A 106 -4.70 -13.78 16.71
CA PHE A 106 -6.09 -13.56 16.31
C PHE A 106 -6.85 -12.92 17.47
N ARG A 107 -7.70 -11.92 17.20
CA ARG A 107 -8.41 -11.13 18.23
C ARG A 107 -9.92 -11.14 18.02
N PHE A 108 -10.70 -10.86 19.06
CA PHE A 108 -12.15 -10.81 18.93
C PHE A 108 -12.60 -9.52 18.24
N LEU A 109 -13.59 -9.65 17.37
CA LEU A 109 -14.34 -8.56 16.79
C LEU A 109 -15.80 -8.99 16.87
N GLY A 110 -16.62 -8.27 17.66
CA GLY A 110 -18.07 -8.47 17.67
C GLY A 110 -18.66 -7.77 16.47
N LEU A 111 -18.82 -8.51 15.35
CA LEU A 111 -19.12 -7.92 14.04
C LEU A 111 -20.61 -7.89 13.78
N ASP A 112 -21.30 -9.01 13.99
CA ASP A 112 -22.76 -9.12 13.83
C ASP A 112 -23.44 -9.84 14.99
N GLY A 113 -24.77 -9.68 15.10
CA GLY A 113 -25.56 -10.29 16.17
C GLY A 113 -25.56 -11.82 16.17
N GLU A 114 -25.28 -12.44 15.03
CA GLU A 114 -25.16 -13.90 14.88
C GLU A 114 -23.87 -14.43 15.54
N ASP A 115 -22.78 -13.64 15.53
CA ASP A 115 -21.52 -14.00 16.22
C ASP A 115 -21.72 -14.16 17.73
N PHE A 116 -22.73 -13.51 18.35
CA PHE A 116 -23.03 -13.63 19.79
C PHE A 116 -23.93 -14.81 20.14
N VAL A 117 -24.50 -15.51 19.15
CA VAL A 117 -25.37 -16.67 19.36
C VAL A 117 -24.58 -17.97 19.19
N ASP A 118 -23.73 -18.03 18.15
CA ASP A 118 -23.01 -19.25 17.78
C ASP A 118 -21.52 -19.23 18.19
N TYR A 119 -20.94 -18.07 18.51
CA TYR A 119 -19.50 -17.92 18.79
C TYR A 119 -19.19 -17.07 20.03
N ASN A 120 -17.97 -17.26 20.55
CA ASN A 120 -17.49 -16.65 21.80
C ASN A 120 -18.38 -16.94 23.02
N ILE A 121 -18.91 -18.15 23.10
CA ILE A 121 -19.84 -18.60 24.14
C ILE A 121 -19.23 -19.67 25.06
N VAL A 122 -19.80 -19.76 26.26
CA VAL A 122 -19.68 -20.91 27.16
C VAL A 122 -21.08 -21.42 27.54
N VAL A 123 -21.28 -22.74 27.51
CA VAL A 123 -22.53 -23.40 27.89
C VAL A 123 -22.25 -24.50 28.92
N PRO A 124 -22.59 -24.31 30.21
CA PRO A 124 -22.44 -25.35 31.24
C PRO A 124 -23.61 -26.34 31.23
N THR A 125 -23.29 -27.63 31.28
CA THR A 125 -24.24 -28.76 31.36
C THR A 125 -23.96 -29.61 32.60
N VAL A 126 -24.89 -29.62 33.56
CA VAL A 126 -24.74 -30.39 34.80
C VAL A 126 -25.15 -31.86 34.57
N MET A 127 -24.19 -32.77 34.74
CA MET A 127 -24.31 -34.21 34.51
C MET A 127 -24.25 -35.01 35.81
N GLY A 128 -25.11 -34.64 36.77
CA GLY A 128 -25.21 -35.31 38.07
C GLY A 128 -24.26 -34.74 39.10
N VAL A 129 -23.04 -35.28 39.20
CA VAL A 129 -21.96 -34.71 40.03
C VAL A 129 -20.94 -33.93 39.21
N ASP A 130 -20.82 -34.26 37.93
CA ASP A 130 -19.91 -33.62 36.99
C ASP A 130 -20.59 -32.43 36.32
N THR A 131 -19.82 -31.41 35.93
CA THR A 131 -20.28 -30.32 35.08
C THR A 131 -19.41 -30.25 33.83
N GLN A 132 -20.03 -30.45 32.68
CA GLN A 132 -19.39 -30.33 31.37
C GLN A 132 -19.55 -28.91 30.87
N TYR A 133 -18.46 -28.29 30.41
CA TYR A 133 -18.46 -26.96 29.82
C TYR A 133 -18.16 -27.08 28.33
N PHE A 134 -19.09 -26.60 27.52
CA PHE A 134 -18.92 -26.43 26.09
C PHE A 134 -18.45 -25.00 25.82
N PHE A 135 -17.30 -24.86 25.17
CA PHE A 135 -16.70 -23.59 24.78
C PHE A 135 -16.65 -23.52 23.26
N ASN A 136 -17.22 -22.48 22.65
CA ASN A 136 -17.11 -22.23 21.22
C ASN A 136 -16.68 -20.79 20.98
N PHE A 137 -15.54 -20.56 20.36
CA PHE A 137 -14.98 -19.22 20.18
C PHE A 137 -14.21 -19.03 18.87
N ARG A 138 -14.51 -17.90 18.21
CA ARG A 138 -13.86 -17.41 17.00
C ARG A 138 -12.95 -16.22 17.32
N ARG A 139 -11.78 -16.15 16.69
CA ARG A 139 -10.93 -14.95 16.67
C ARG A 139 -10.52 -14.63 15.23
N PHE A 140 -10.48 -13.36 14.89
CA PHE A 140 -10.21 -12.88 13.53
C PHE A 140 -8.77 -12.36 13.40
N LEU A 141 -8.17 -12.55 12.22
CA LEU A 141 -6.93 -11.89 11.86
C LEU A 141 -7.24 -10.43 11.50
N THR A 142 -6.69 -9.48 12.23
CA THR A 142 -7.19 -8.11 12.20
C THR A 142 -6.59 -7.29 11.04
N ALA A 143 -7.43 -6.66 10.21
CA ALA A 143 -6.94 -5.68 9.25
C ALA A 143 -6.50 -4.38 9.97
N PRO A 144 -5.39 -3.71 9.56
CA PRO A 144 -4.91 -2.49 10.22
C PRO A 144 -5.87 -1.29 10.21
N ASP A 145 -6.91 -1.32 9.37
CA ASP A 145 -7.92 -0.26 9.21
C ASP A 145 -9.28 -0.61 9.82
N GLY A 146 -9.40 -1.76 10.50
CA GLY A 146 -10.65 -2.22 11.10
C GLY A 146 -11.67 -2.79 10.10
N THR A 147 -11.28 -3.03 8.85
CA THR A 147 -12.14 -3.73 7.88
C THR A 147 -12.32 -5.20 8.27
N TYR A 148 -13.53 -5.73 8.10
CA TYR A 148 -13.85 -7.15 8.26
C TYR A 148 -12.86 -8.02 7.47
N ASN A 149 -12.22 -8.99 8.14
CA ASN A 149 -11.36 -9.97 7.51
C ASN A 149 -12.02 -11.36 7.59
N PRO A 150 -12.22 -12.07 6.46
CA PRO A 150 -12.73 -13.44 6.49
C PRO A 150 -11.74 -14.45 7.09
N THR A 151 -10.47 -14.10 7.30
CA THR A 151 -9.50 -14.98 7.96
C THR A 151 -9.76 -15.04 9.46
N TYR A 152 -10.10 -16.22 9.95
CA TYR A 152 -10.39 -16.47 11.37
C TYR A 152 -9.82 -17.82 11.84
N PHE A 153 -9.75 -17.97 13.17
CA PHE A 153 -9.39 -19.19 13.84
C PHE A 153 -10.47 -19.51 14.88
N ASP A 154 -11.14 -20.64 14.69
CA ASP A 154 -12.23 -21.14 15.52
C ASP A 154 -11.77 -22.29 16.40
N TRP A 155 -12.37 -22.41 17.58
CA TRP A 155 -12.19 -23.51 18.51
C TRP A 155 -13.53 -23.92 19.12
N GLU A 156 -13.79 -25.21 19.10
CA GLU A 156 -14.83 -25.87 19.88
C GLU A 156 -14.15 -26.83 20.85
N VAL A 157 -14.32 -26.61 22.14
CA VAL A 157 -13.66 -27.39 23.19
C VAL A 157 -14.70 -27.79 24.23
N THR A 158 -14.78 -29.08 24.54
CA THR A 158 -15.62 -29.57 25.64
C THR A 158 -14.73 -30.07 26.77
N ILE A 159 -14.90 -29.53 27.97
CA ILE A 159 -14.12 -29.90 29.16
C ILE A 159 -15.08 -30.22 30.31
N THR A 160 -14.99 -31.42 30.86
CA THR A 160 -15.69 -31.80 32.09
C THR A 160 -14.83 -31.46 33.30
N ASN A 161 -15.43 -30.81 34.30
CA ASN A 161 -14.81 -30.39 35.57
C ASN A 161 -13.43 -29.68 35.41
N PRO A 162 -13.31 -28.62 34.59
CA PRO A 162 -12.06 -27.89 34.39
C PRO A 162 -11.49 -27.36 35.72
N GLY A 163 -10.18 -27.53 35.93
CA GLY A 163 -9.47 -27.19 37.16
C GLY A 163 -9.66 -28.17 38.32
N GLU A 164 -10.49 -29.21 38.20
CA GLU A 164 -10.70 -30.23 39.23
C GLU A 164 -9.84 -31.48 39.04
N ALA A 165 -9.79 -32.34 40.07
CA ALA A 165 -9.07 -33.62 39.99
C ALA A 165 -9.74 -34.66 39.06
N THR A 166 -10.94 -34.36 38.57
CA THR A 166 -11.76 -35.12 37.62
C THR A 166 -11.81 -34.46 36.24
N GLU A 167 -10.91 -33.50 35.96
CA GLU A 167 -10.82 -32.83 34.66
C GLU A 167 -10.63 -33.83 33.50
N THR A 168 -11.50 -33.74 32.48
CA THR A 168 -11.32 -34.41 31.19
C THR A 168 -11.59 -33.45 30.04
N VAL A 169 -10.74 -33.50 29.01
CA VAL A 169 -11.01 -32.87 27.72
C VAL A 169 -11.74 -33.90 26.88
N ASP A 170 -13.00 -33.62 26.54
CA ASP A 170 -13.93 -34.56 25.92
C ASP A 170 -14.06 -34.36 24.40
N LEU A 171 -13.78 -33.16 23.91
CA LEU A 171 -13.78 -32.78 22.49
C LEU A 171 -12.80 -31.62 22.26
N VAL A 172 -12.05 -31.66 21.16
CA VAL A 172 -11.30 -30.51 20.63
C VAL A 172 -11.45 -30.48 19.11
N GLU A 173 -12.22 -29.52 18.60
CA GLU A 173 -12.22 -29.16 17.18
C GLU A 173 -11.68 -27.73 16.99
N THR A 174 -11.01 -27.49 15.87
CA THR A 174 -10.49 -26.17 15.54
C THR A 174 -10.41 -25.96 14.03
N THR A 175 -10.76 -24.76 13.55
CA THR A 175 -10.80 -24.44 12.11
C THR A 175 -10.04 -23.16 11.81
N LEU A 176 -9.04 -23.26 10.94
CA LEU A 176 -8.28 -22.12 10.43
C LEU A 176 -8.77 -21.80 9.01
N ASN A 177 -9.53 -20.71 8.86
CA ASN A 177 -10.20 -20.35 7.61
C ASN A 177 -9.38 -19.32 6.82
N ASN A 178 -9.11 -19.60 5.55
CA ASN A 178 -8.47 -18.71 4.57
C ASN A 178 -7.25 -17.95 5.13
N TYR A 179 -6.31 -18.66 5.76
CA TYR A 179 -5.08 -18.10 6.32
C TYR A 179 -3.91 -18.21 5.33
N GLY A 180 -3.28 -17.08 5.00
CA GLY A 180 -2.15 -17.04 4.06
C GLY A 180 -0.80 -17.01 4.76
N VAL A 181 -0.02 -18.09 4.64
CA VAL A 181 1.38 -18.13 5.08
C VAL A 181 2.25 -17.48 3.99
N ILE A 182 2.94 -16.38 4.30
CA ILE A 182 3.77 -15.62 3.35
C ILE A 182 5.24 -15.72 3.74
N GLY A 183 6.09 -16.24 2.86
CA GLY A 183 7.54 -16.28 3.08
C GLY A 183 8.27 -15.01 2.65
N GLU A 184 9.51 -14.83 3.12
CA GLU A 184 10.38 -13.68 2.81
C GLU A 184 10.64 -13.48 1.30
N ASP A 185 10.50 -14.54 0.50
CA ASP A 185 10.60 -14.51 -0.96
C ASP A 185 9.32 -14.04 -1.67
N ASN A 186 8.31 -13.59 -0.91
CA ASN A 186 6.99 -13.15 -1.37
C ASN A 186 6.17 -14.25 -2.06
N LYS A 187 6.49 -15.53 -1.83
CA LYS A 187 5.60 -16.65 -2.16
C LYS A 187 4.70 -16.98 -0.97
N TYR A 188 3.49 -17.45 -1.25
CA TYR A 188 2.52 -17.85 -0.25
C TYR A 188 1.88 -19.20 -0.58
N PHE A 189 1.29 -19.81 0.44
CA PHE A 189 0.27 -20.85 0.30
C PHE A 189 -0.86 -20.55 1.30
N LEU A 190 -1.98 -21.27 1.17
CA LEU A 190 -3.15 -21.08 2.04
C LEU A 190 -3.31 -22.28 2.97
N LEU A 191 -3.82 -22.00 4.17
CA LEU A 191 -4.43 -22.97 5.08
C LEU A 191 -5.92 -22.60 5.18
N ASP A 192 -6.78 -23.57 4.98
CA ASP A 192 -8.24 -23.42 4.88
C ASP A 192 -8.92 -24.75 5.27
N GLU A 193 -8.67 -25.18 6.50
CA GLU A 193 -8.96 -26.53 6.98
C GLU A 193 -9.50 -26.54 8.42
N GLY A 194 -10.36 -27.53 8.69
CA GLY A 194 -10.84 -27.89 10.02
C GLY A 194 -10.20 -29.18 10.52
N TYR A 195 -9.95 -29.24 11.83
CA TYR A 195 -9.19 -30.28 12.52
C TYR A 195 -9.94 -30.72 13.78
N ASP A 196 -10.05 -32.03 13.99
CA ASP A 196 -10.60 -32.66 15.19
C ASP A 196 -9.51 -33.52 15.84
N SER A 197 -9.44 -33.50 17.16
CA SER A 197 -8.69 -34.43 18.02
C SER A 197 -8.77 -35.91 17.61
N ASP A 198 -9.95 -36.40 17.26
CA ASP A 198 -10.20 -37.78 16.79
C ASP A 198 -10.24 -37.87 15.24
N GLY A 199 -9.94 -36.77 14.56
CA GLY A 199 -9.98 -36.61 13.11
C GLY A 199 -8.83 -37.29 12.36
N VAL A 200 -9.08 -37.60 11.08
CA VAL A 200 -8.06 -38.21 10.20
C VAL A 200 -6.99 -37.17 9.85
N GLY A 201 -5.72 -37.52 10.05
CA GLY A 201 -4.58 -36.67 9.68
C GLY A 201 -4.17 -35.67 10.75
N ILE A 202 -4.67 -35.84 11.98
CA ILE A 202 -4.22 -35.12 13.17
C ILE A 202 -3.54 -36.10 14.13
N SER A 203 -2.46 -35.65 14.76
CA SER A 203 -1.78 -36.42 15.80
C SER A 203 -1.20 -35.51 16.88
N ASN A 204 -0.91 -36.10 18.04
CA ASN A 204 -0.32 -35.40 19.20
C ASN A 204 -1.12 -34.16 19.66
N MET A 205 -2.43 -34.12 19.45
CA MET A 205 -3.25 -33.02 19.95
C MET A 205 -3.26 -33.02 21.47
N GLN A 206 -2.85 -31.90 22.05
CA GLN A 206 -2.71 -31.70 23.49
C GLN A 206 -3.17 -30.30 23.85
N LEU A 207 -4.00 -30.21 24.89
CA LEU A 207 -4.25 -29.00 25.66
C LEU A 207 -3.56 -29.16 27.01
N ILE A 208 -2.81 -28.15 27.45
CA ILE A 208 -2.09 -28.16 28.74
C ILE A 208 -2.27 -26.83 29.47
N ASN A 209 -2.05 -26.83 30.78
CA ASN A 209 -2.23 -25.66 31.66
C ASN A 209 -3.65 -25.06 31.58
N ILE A 210 -4.66 -25.90 31.37
CA ILE A 210 -6.06 -25.51 31.29
C ILE A 210 -6.45 -24.78 32.58
N THR A 211 -7.00 -23.59 32.43
CA THR A 211 -7.55 -22.77 33.52
C THR A 211 -8.87 -22.18 33.06
N TYR A 212 -9.92 -22.35 33.86
CA TYR A 212 -11.22 -21.73 33.61
C TYR A 212 -11.78 -21.07 34.88
N GLU A 213 -12.11 -19.78 34.78
CA GLU A 213 -12.64 -18.97 35.88
C GLU A 213 -14.08 -18.54 35.58
N SER A 214 -15.06 -19.39 35.87
CA SER A 214 -16.49 -19.10 35.69
C SER A 214 -16.96 -17.87 36.48
N GLU A 215 -16.62 -17.79 37.77
CA GLU A 215 -17.01 -16.67 38.65
C GLU A 215 -16.35 -15.33 38.29
N ASN A 216 -15.27 -15.33 37.49
CA ASN A 216 -14.46 -14.15 37.18
C ASN A 216 -14.58 -13.73 35.70
N GLY A 217 -15.79 -13.81 35.15
CA GLY A 217 -16.09 -13.33 33.80
C GLY A 217 -15.84 -14.36 32.69
N ASN A 218 -15.97 -15.66 33.00
CA ASN A 218 -15.84 -16.76 32.03
C ASN A 218 -14.52 -16.71 31.26
N HIS A 219 -13.41 -16.55 31.99
CA HIS A 219 -12.06 -16.57 31.43
C HIS A 219 -11.61 -18.02 31.22
N LEU A 220 -11.23 -18.38 30.00
CA LEU A 220 -10.64 -19.67 29.64
C LEU A 220 -9.24 -19.43 29.09
N SER A 221 -8.26 -20.18 29.58
CA SER A 221 -6.92 -20.20 29.00
C SER A 221 -6.30 -21.60 28.99
N PHE A 222 -5.48 -21.86 27.97
CA PHE A 222 -4.69 -23.09 27.82
C PHE A 222 -3.58 -22.90 26.77
N SER A 223 -2.50 -23.66 26.89
CA SER A 223 -1.55 -23.84 25.77
C SER A 223 -1.95 -25.07 24.96
N TYR A 224 -1.79 -25.02 23.64
CA TYR A 224 -2.14 -26.14 22.77
C TYR A 224 -1.01 -26.51 21.80
N SER A 225 -1.01 -27.76 21.34
CA SER A 225 -0.17 -28.22 20.23
C SER A 225 -0.77 -29.42 19.52
N PHE A 226 -0.56 -29.53 18.21
CA PHE A 226 -0.89 -30.69 17.39
C PHE A 226 -0.02 -30.75 16.12
N THR A 227 0.05 -31.92 15.50
CA THR A 227 0.70 -32.13 14.20
C THR A 227 -0.36 -32.50 13.16
N VAL A 228 -0.32 -31.85 11.99
CA VAL A 228 -1.18 -32.12 10.84
C VAL A 228 -0.38 -32.85 9.76
N ASP A 229 -0.94 -33.96 9.27
CA ASP A 229 -0.38 -34.76 8.19
C ASP A 229 -0.32 -33.98 6.87
N ALA A 230 0.66 -34.35 6.03
CA ALA A 230 0.91 -33.74 4.71
C ALA A 230 -0.28 -33.77 3.74
N ALA A 231 -1.22 -34.70 3.90
CA ALA A 231 -2.41 -34.82 3.07
C ALA A 231 -3.59 -33.93 3.53
N ASN A 232 -3.44 -33.30 4.71
CA ASN A 232 -4.53 -32.67 5.46
C ASN A 232 -4.32 -31.16 5.66
N ASN A 233 -3.33 -30.55 5.00
CA ASN A 233 -3.10 -29.11 5.03
C ASN A 233 -2.50 -28.61 3.71
N GLY A 234 -2.78 -27.35 3.36
CA GLY A 234 -2.34 -26.73 2.11
C GLY A 234 -0.82 -26.58 1.89
N SER A 235 0.04 -26.93 2.86
CA SER A 235 1.50 -26.97 2.65
C SER A 235 1.98 -28.21 1.90
N GLY A 236 1.16 -29.28 1.85
CA GLY A 236 1.53 -30.57 1.27
C GLY A 236 2.61 -31.34 2.05
N ASN A 237 2.96 -30.88 3.27
CA ASN A 237 3.97 -31.45 4.15
C ASN A 237 3.44 -31.54 5.59
N GLU A 238 4.15 -32.27 6.46
CA GLU A 238 3.86 -32.26 7.90
C GLU A 238 3.94 -30.83 8.44
N LEU A 239 2.91 -30.43 9.19
CA LEU A 239 2.75 -29.11 9.76
C LEU A 239 2.57 -29.23 11.27
N ASN A 240 3.44 -28.57 12.04
CA ASN A 240 3.32 -28.48 13.48
C ASN A 240 2.65 -27.16 13.85
N VAL A 241 1.56 -27.25 14.61
CA VAL A 241 0.73 -26.13 15.04
C VAL A 241 0.75 -26.06 16.56
N SER A 242 0.97 -24.89 17.14
CA SER A 242 0.96 -24.70 18.59
C SER A 242 0.60 -23.27 18.96
N GLY A 243 0.25 -23.01 20.22
CA GLY A 243 -0.11 -21.67 20.64
C GLY A 243 -0.71 -21.60 22.03
N GLU A 244 -1.29 -20.44 22.31
CA GLU A 244 -1.95 -20.12 23.58
C GLU A 244 -3.32 -19.51 23.27
N VAL A 245 -4.33 -20.01 23.99
CA VAL A 245 -5.66 -19.43 24.08
C VAL A 245 -5.74 -18.68 25.40
N ASP A 246 -6.20 -17.44 25.37
CA ASP A 246 -6.57 -16.62 26.53
C ASP A 246 -7.81 -15.82 26.13
N VAL A 247 -8.99 -16.23 26.58
CA VAL A 247 -10.28 -15.71 26.05
C VAL A 247 -11.30 -15.47 27.16
N TYR A 248 -12.11 -14.43 26.99
CA TYR A 248 -13.30 -14.18 27.82
C TYR A 248 -14.56 -14.49 27.01
N LEU A 249 -15.41 -15.34 27.57
CA LEU A 249 -16.56 -15.94 26.88
C LEU A 249 -17.90 -15.43 27.42
N PHE A 250 -18.93 -15.50 26.58
CA PHE A 250 -20.27 -15.03 26.90
C PHE A 250 -21.16 -16.18 27.36
N GLU A 251 -22.03 -15.90 28.33
CA GLU A 251 -23.09 -16.81 28.77
C GLU A 251 -24.42 -16.25 28.31
N LEU A 252 -25.26 -17.08 27.67
CA LEU A 252 -26.57 -16.66 27.21
C LEU A 252 -27.54 -16.54 28.39
N ILE A 253 -28.06 -15.32 28.61
CA ILE A 253 -29.10 -15.07 29.61
C ILE A 253 -30.47 -15.18 28.93
N GLU A 254 -31.17 -16.30 29.15
CA GLU A 254 -32.59 -16.44 28.75
C GLU A 254 -33.54 -15.63 29.68
N PRO A 255 -34.65 -15.07 29.14
CA PRO A 255 -35.57 -14.19 29.87
C PRO A 255 -36.67 -14.89 30.71
#